data_AF-A0A7S3ZUL0-F1
#
_entry.id   AF-A0A7S3ZUL0-F1
#
_cell.length_a   1.000
_cell.length_b   1.000
_cell.length_c   1.000
_cell.angle_alpha   90.00
_cell.angle_beta   90.00
_cell.angle_gamma   90.00
#
_symmetry.space_group_name_H-M   'P 1'
#
loop_
_entity.id
_entity.type
_entity.pdbx_description
1 polymer ?
#
loop_
_entity_poly.entity_id
_entity_poly.type
_entity_poly.pdbx_seq_one_letter_code
_entity_poly.pdbx_strand_id
1 'polypeptide(L)'
;RAAGREKLHADIAAYLAAQRPEEYVGSAALAALALREGDRGVFFERDETCADALTDALSRLGAESTVEVGDGYAGTKKLRVSTRGLVFVDPPYQSGSDTDLIAALCGHLKQYWRAARIAVWYPRGDGADARTERLRHEVLAATGAFDVLDAHLTVPGDASARLRSSGMLLVQPPYGFDDDLESLLPELAELLAPGGSWGVEWLRRG
;
A
#
# COMPACT_ATOMS: atom_id res chain seq x y z
N ARG A 1 10.03 -21.76 10.40
CA ARG A 1 9.86 -20.39 10.93
C ARG A 1 10.92 -19.40 10.41
N ALA A 2 11.81 -19.76 9.46
CA ALA A 2 12.69 -18.83 8.72
C ALA A 2 12.20 -18.55 7.27
N ALA A 3 11.19 -19.31 6.82
CA ALA A 3 10.77 -19.33 5.41
C ALA A 3 10.11 -18.02 4.96
N GLY A 4 9.35 -17.35 5.84
CA GLY A 4 8.69 -16.09 5.50
C GLY A 4 9.71 -14.98 5.22
N ARG A 5 10.61 -14.71 6.17
CA ARG A 5 11.65 -13.70 6.01
C ARG A 5 12.62 -13.99 4.87
N GLU A 6 13.06 -15.24 4.71
CA GLU A 6 13.93 -15.62 3.58
C GLU A 6 13.24 -15.35 2.24
N LYS A 7 11.96 -15.71 2.12
CA LYS A 7 11.14 -15.41 0.94
C LYS A 7 10.99 -13.91 0.71
N LEU A 8 10.63 -13.13 1.73
CA LEU A 8 10.51 -11.67 1.62
C LEU A 8 11.84 -11.05 1.16
N HIS A 9 12.95 -11.39 1.83
CA HIS A 9 14.28 -10.90 1.46
C HIS A 9 14.63 -11.22 0.01
N ALA A 10 14.31 -12.43 -0.47
CA ALA A 10 14.50 -12.78 -1.87
C ALA A 10 13.62 -11.95 -2.80
N ASP A 11 12.33 -11.77 -2.46
CA ASP A 11 11.35 -11.01 -3.24
C ASP A 11 11.72 -9.53 -3.37
N ILE A 12 12.39 -8.95 -2.35
CA ILE A 12 12.81 -7.53 -2.34
C ILE A 12 14.33 -7.33 -2.42
N ALA A 13 15.11 -8.35 -2.80
CA ALA A 13 16.57 -8.29 -2.76
C ALA A 13 17.15 -7.14 -3.59
N ALA A 14 16.61 -6.92 -4.80
CA ALA A 14 17.01 -5.82 -5.67
C ALA A 14 16.70 -4.45 -5.05
N TYR A 15 15.55 -4.33 -4.37
CA TYR A 15 15.17 -3.11 -3.65
C TYR A 15 16.10 -2.86 -2.46
N LEU A 16 16.42 -3.89 -1.67
CA LEU A 16 17.37 -3.77 -0.55
C LEU A 16 18.77 -3.41 -1.02
N ALA A 17 19.22 -3.97 -2.15
CA ALA A 17 20.52 -3.63 -2.75
C ALA A 17 20.57 -2.20 -3.31
N ALA A 18 19.40 -1.63 -3.67
CA ALA A 18 19.30 -0.25 -4.11
C ALA A 18 19.28 0.77 -2.95
N GLN A 19 19.04 0.33 -1.70
CA GLN A 19 19.08 1.22 -0.54
C GLN A 19 20.50 1.70 -0.26
N ARG A 20 20.62 2.97 0.13
CA ARG A 20 21.87 3.54 0.64
C ARG A 20 21.67 3.98 2.09
N PRO A 21 22.69 3.95 2.95
CA PRO A 21 22.55 4.28 4.37
C PRO A 21 21.90 5.64 4.66
N GLU A 22 22.04 6.60 3.74
CA GLU A 22 21.52 7.97 3.86
C GLU A 22 20.31 8.24 2.95
N GLU A 23 19.90 7.28 2.12
CA GLU A 23 18.80 7.44 1.17
C GLU A 23 17.77 6.33 1.37
N TYR A 24 16.56 6.71 1.75
CA TYR A 24 15.43 5.78 1.73
C TYR A 24 14.78 5.79 0.35
N VAL A 25 14.84 4.67 -0.35
CA VAL A 25 14.18 4.54 -1.65
C VAL A 25 12.69 4.23 -1.42
N GLY A 26 11.81 5.13 -1.86
CA GLY A 26 10.37 5.05 -1.61
C GLY A 26 9.64 3.91 -2.32
N SER A 27 8.34 3.79 -2.07
CA SER A 27 7.43 2.76 -2.60
C SER A 27 7.43 2.70 -4.14
N ALA A 28 7.65 3.83 -4.81
CA ALA A 28 7.71 3.88 -6.26
C ALA A 28 8.85 3.05 -6.85
N ALA A 29 10.03 3.05 -6.21
CA ALA A 29 11.14 2.22 -6.66
C ALA A 29 10.92 0.75 -6.38
N LEU A 30 10.31 0.41 -5.23
CA LEU A 30 9.92 -0.97 -4.94
C LEU A 30 8.96 -1.49 -6.00
N ALA A 31 7.94 -0.70 -6.36
CA ALA A 31 7.01 -1.03 -7.42
C ALA A 31 7.70 -1.16 -8.78
N ALA A 32 8.56 -0.21 -9.14
CA ALA A 32 9.30 -0.21 -10.41
C ALA A 32 10.23 -1.43 -10.55
N LEU A 33 10.97 -1.78 -9.51
CA LEU A 33 11.85 -2.95 -9.50
C LEU A 33 11.08 -4.28 -9.53
N ALA A 34 9.81 -4.28 -9.14
CA ALA A 34 8.93 -5.45 -9.19
C ALA A 34 8.24 -5.63 -10.56
N LEU A 35 8.32 -4.65 -11.47
CA LEU A 35 7.77 -4.75 -12.82
C LEU A 35 8.55 -5.76 -13.66
N ARG A 36 7.83 -6.63 -14.38
CA ARG A 36 8.42 -7.54 -15.36
C ARG A 36 8.43 -6.90 -16.74
N GLU A 37 9.13 -7.54 -17.68
CA GLU A 37 9.03 -7.20 -19.09
C GLU A 37 7.55 -7.22 -19.55
N GLY A 38 7.09 -6.09 -20.10
CA GLY A 38 5.70 -5.89 -20.53
C GLY A 38 4.74 -5.37 -19.45
N ASP A 39 5.14 -5.30 -18.18
CA ASP A 39 4.40 -4.56 -17.16
C ASP A 39 4.66 -3.04 -17.33
N ARG A 40 3.74 -2.19 -16.86
CA ARG A 40 3.89 -0.73 -16.90
C ARG A 40 3.52 -0.11 -15.55
N GLY A 41 4.39 0.76 -15.03
CA GLY A 41 4.13 1.58 -13.85
C GLY A 41 3.57 2.94 -14.23
N VAL A 42 2.55 3.42 -13.50
CA VAL A 42 2.09 4.81 -13.58
C VAL A 42 2.05 5.38 -12.17
N PHE A 43 2.75 6.48 -11.95
CA PHE A 43 2.94 7.12 -10.66
C PHE A 43 2.36 8.53 -10.72
N PHE A 44 1.61 8.91 -9.70
CA PHE A 44 1.01 10.24 -9.60
C PHE A 44 1.61 11.00 -8.42
N GLU A 45 2.07 12.21 -8.67
CA GLU A 45 2.57 13.13 -7.65
C GLU A 45 2.00 14.53 -7.92
N ARG A 46 1.54 15.23 -6.89
CA ARG A 46 0.93 16.56 -7.04
C ARG A 46 1.97 17.67 -7.10
N ASP A 47 3.08 17.49 -6.39
CA ASP A 47 4.16 18.46 -6.38
C ASP A 47 5.10 18.27 -7.59
N GLU A 48 5.24 19.31 -8.42
CA GLU A 48 6.07 19.25 -9.64
C GLU A 48 7.54 18.91 -9.34
N THR A 49 8.09 19.45 -8.24
CA THR A 49 9.50 19.21 -7.89
C THR A 49 9.71 17.75 -7.46
N CYS A 50 8.78 17.21 -6.67
CA CYS A 50 8.78 15.79 -6.31
C CYS A 50 8.58 14.89 -7.53
N ALA A 51 7.72 15.26 -8.48
CA ALA A 51 7.48 14.50 -9.70
C ALA A 51 8.71 14.45 -10.62
N ASP A 52 9.43 15.56 -10.76
CA ASP A 52 10.69 15.61 -11.50
C ASP A 52 11.75 14.71 -10.84
N ALA A 53 11.92 14.83 -9.51
CA ALA A 53 12.83 13.98 -8.76
C ALA A 53 12.46 12.48 -8.86
N LEU A 54 11.17 12.17 -8.83
CA LEU A 54 10.66 10.82 -9.00
C LEU A 54 10.92 10.28 -10.41
N THR A 55 10.73 11.10 -11.45
CA THR A 55 11.04 10.75 -12.84
C THR A 55 12.51 10.41 -13.00
N ASP A 56 13.38 11.27 -12.48
CA ASP A 56 14.82 11.06 -12.48
C ASP A 56 15.21 9.77 -11.75
N ALA A 57 14.63 9.52 -10.57
CA ALA A 57 14.88 8.31 -9.80
C ALA A 57 14.45 7.04 -10.55
N LEU A 58 13.24 7.03 -11.12
CA LEU A 58 12.69 5.87 -11.84
C LEU A 58 13.42 5.59 -13.16
N SER A 59 13.86 6.62 -13.88
CA SER A 59 14.61 6.46 -15.14
C SER A 59 15.90 5.65 -14.95
N ARG A 60 16.51 5.73 -13.75
CA ARG A 60 17.74 5.01 -13.40
C ARG A 60 17.51 3.53 -13.10
N LEU A 61 16.26 3.13 -12.84
CA LEU A 61 15.89 1.74 -12.52
C LEU A 61 15.55 0.92 -13.77
N GLY A 62 15.45 1.55 -14.94
CA GLY A 62 15.24 0.88 -16.24
C GLY A 62 13.86 0.24 -16.41
N ALA A 63 12.90 0.50 -15.51
CA ALA A 63 11.56 -0.01 -15.58
C ALA A 63 10.65 0.90 -16.42
N GLU A 64 9.78 0.30 -17.24
CA GLU A 64 8.77 0.99 -18.04
C GLU A 64 7.76 1.71 -17.13
N SER A 65 8.00 3.00 -16.90
CA SER A 65 7.29 3.80 -15.92
C SER A 65 6.94 5.18 -16.47
N THR A 66 5.85 5.76 -15.97
CA THR A 66 5.42 7.12 -16.29
C THR A 66 5.07 7.83 -14.99
N VAL A 67 5.57 9.06 -14.83
CA VAL A 67 5.18 9.95 -13.74
C VAL A 67 4.25 11.01 -14.30
N GLU A 68 3.09 11.19 -13.67
CA GLU A 68 2.12 12.21 -14.02
C GLU A 68 1.96 13.20 -12.87
N VAL A 69 2.14 14.48 -13.17
CA VAL A 69 1.86 15.55 -12.21
C VAL A 69 0.35 15.71 -12.07
N GLY A 70 -0.19 15.46 -10.87
CA GLY A 70 -1.58 15.72 -10.58
C GLY A 70 -2.20 14.83 -9.51
N ASP A 71 -3.53 14.89 -9.46
CA ASP A 71 -4.33 14.12 -8.51
C ASP A 71 -4.36 12.63 -8.89
N GLY A 72 -3.75 11.79 -8.05
CA GLY A 72 -3.69 10.34 -8.28
C GLY A 72 -5.04 9.63 -8.24
N TYR A 73 -6.03 10.12 -7.49
CA TYR A 73 -7.38 9.54 -7.48
C TYR A 73 -8.09 9.77 -8.81
N ALA A 74 -8.00 10.99 -9.35
CA ALA A 74 -8.58 11.35 -10.63
C ALA A 74 -7.81 10.73 -11.81
N GLY A 75 -6.48 10.70 -11.73
CA GLY A 75 -5.60 10.10 -12.73
C GLY A 75 -5.81 8.59 -12.85
N THR A 76 -5.85 7.87 -11.73
CA THR A 76 -6.05 6.41 -11.72
C THR A 76 -7.36 6.00 -12.40
N LYS A 77 -8.45 6.76 -12.22
CA LYS A 77 -9.75 6.49 -12.86
C LYS A 77 -9.75 6.63 -14.39
N LYS A 78 -8.73 7.29 -14.95
CA LYS A 78 -8.57 7.48 -16.41
C LYS A 78 -7.67 6.43 -17.05
N LEU A 79 -6.97 5.62 -16.24
CA LEU A 79 -6.05 4.62 -16.75
C LEU A 79 -6.79 3.54 -17.54
N ARG A 80 -6.12 3.07 -18.60
CA ARG A 80 -6.60 1.92 -19.35
C ARG A 80 -6.47 0.67 -18.49
N VAL A 81 -7.58 -0.02 -18.29
CA VAL A 81 -7.62 -1.28 -17.54
C VAL A 81 -6.83 -2.37 -18.27
N SER A 82 -6.05 -3.15 -17.52
CA SER A 82 -5.36 -4.35 -18.02
C SER A 82 -5.98 -5.62 -17.41
N THR A 83 -5.53 -6.79 -17.84
CA THR A 83 -6.03 -8.07 -17.31
C THR A 83 -5.63 -8.33 -15.86
N ARG A 84 -4.57 -7.66 -15.37
CA ARG A 84 -4.08 -7.72 -13.99
C ARG A 84 -3.46 -6.37 -13.62
N GLY A 85 -3.74 -5.88 -12.41
CA GLY A 85 -3.06 -4.69 -11.91
C GLY A 85 -3.05 -4.63 -10.39
N LEU A 86 -2.17 -3.77 -9.87
CA LEU A 86 -2.12 -3.37 -8.48
C LEU A 86 -2.23 -1.84 -8.44
N VAL A 87 -3.13 -1.33 -7.61
CA VAL A 87 -3.20 0.10 -7.29
C VAL A 87 -2.77 0.24 -5.83
N PHE A 88 -1.65 0.91 -5.61
CA PHE A 88 -1.17 1.27 -4.27
C PHE A 88 -1.57 2.72 -3.97
N VAL A 89 -2.18 2.95 -2.81
CA VAL A 89 -2.68 4.25 -2.37
C VAL A 89 -2.06 4.58 -1.02
N ASP A 90 -1.22 5.60 -0.99
CA ASP A 90 -0.52 6.08 0.20
C ASP A 90 -0.76 7.59 0.36
N PRO A 91 -1.91 7.97 0.94
CA PRO A 91 -2.26 9.37 1.07
C PRO A 91 -1.62 10.00 2.31
N PRO A 92 -1.44 11.34 2.33
CA PRO A 92 -0.84 12.02 3.47
C PRO A 92 -1.77 12.15 4.69
N TYR A 93 -3.05 11.79 4.56
CA TYR A 93 -4.09 11.88 5.61
C TYR A 93 -4.26 13.27 6.25
N GLN A 94 -4.02 14.33 5.48
CA GLN A 94 -4.11 15.72 5.94
C GLN A 94 -5.55 16.25 5.89
N SER A 95 -6.44 15.64 5.09
CA SER A 95 -7.80 16.14 4.88
C SER A 95 -8.85 15.20 5.50
N GLY A 96 -10.01 15.75 5.88
CA GLY A 96 -11.15 14.93 6.31
C GLY A 96 -11.73 14.05 5.19
N SER A 97 -11.52 14.46 3.93
CA SER A 97 -12.07 13.83 2.73
C SER A 97 -11.24 12.68 2.17
N ASP A 98 -10.03 12.42 2.69
CA ASP A 98 -9.15 11.38 2.14
C ASP A 98 -9.85 10.00 2.17
N THR A 99 -10.59 9.70 3.24
CA THR A 99 -11.40 8.49 3.38
C THR A 99 -12.42 8.35 2.24
N ASP A 100 -13.18 9.41 1.95
CA ASP A 100 -14.20 9.43 0.90
C ASP A 100 -13.58 9.22 -0.48
N LEU A 101 -12.44 9.86 -0.74
CA LEU A 101 -11.72 9.74 -2.01
C LEU A 101 -11.19 8.32 -2.23
N ILE A 102 -10.63 7.70 -1.18
CA ILE A 102 -10.15 6.32 -1.22
C ILE A 102 -11.31 5.36 -1.48
N ALA A 103 -12.40 5.47 -0.72
CA ALA A 103 -13.58 4.61 -0.91
C ALA A 103 -14.17 4.76 -2.31
N ALA A 104 -14.30 6.00 -2.81
CA ALA A 104 -14.78 6.26 -4.17
C ALA A 104 -13.84 5.70 -5.25
N LEU A 105 -12.53 5.76 -5.05
CA LEU A 105 -11.55 5.13 -5.94
C LEU A 105 -11.70 3.60 -5.92
N CYS A 106 -11.79 3.00 -4.74
CA CYS A 106 -11.95 1.55 -4.58
C CYS A 106 -13.21 1.03 -5.27
N GLY A 107 -14.35 1.69 -5.04
CA GLY A 107 -15.61 1.34 -5.71
C GLY A 107 -15.53 1.48 -7.23
N HIS A 108 -14.95 2.57 -7.73
CA HIS A 108 -14.74 2.76 -9.17
C HIS A 108 -13.87 1.65 -9.76
N LEU A 109 -12.73 1.35 -9.14
CA LEU A 109 -11.84 0.28 -9.59
C LEU A 109 -12.54 -1.08 -9.56
N LYS A 110 -13.36 -1.37 -8.55
CA LYS A 110 -14.11 -2.63 -8.49
C LYS A 110 -15.24 -2.71 -9.52
N GLN A 111 -15.81 -1.58 -9.92
CA GLN A 111 -16.81 -1.52 -10.98
C GLN A 111 -16.19 -1.70 -12.38
N TYR A 112 -15.11 -0.97 -12.70
CA TYR A 112 -14.55 -0.89 -14.05
C TYR A 112 -13.30 -1.76 -14.27
N TRP A 113 -12.57 -2.09 -13.20
CA TRP A 113 -11.36 -2.90 -13.24
C TRP A 113 -11.41 -4.03 -12.17
N ARG A 114 -12.37 -4.94 -12.35
CA ARG A 114 -12.65 -6.05 -11.41
C ARG A 114 -11.42 -6.88 -11.02
N ALA A 115 -10.44 -7.02 -11.91
CA ALA A 115 -9.21 -7.79 -11.67
C ALA A 115 -8.10 -7.01 -10.91
N ALA A 116 -8.24 -5.70 -10.72
CA ALA A 116 -7.25 -4.91 -9.98
C ALA A 116 -7.19 -5.32 -8.51
N ARG A 117 -6.01 -5.45 -7.95
CA ARG A 117 -5.81 -5.49 -6.50
C ARG A 117 -5.61 -4.08 -6.00
N ILE A 118 -6.09 -3.77 -4.82
CA ILE A 118 -5.95 -2.43 -4.25
C ILE A 118 -5.30 -2.58 -2.88
N ALA A 119 -4.26 -1.80 -2.62
CA ALA A 119 -3.54 -1.78 -1.37
C ALA A 119 -3.51 -0.34 -0.87
N VAL A 120 -4.20 -0.07 0.24
CA VAL A 120 -4.33 1.25 0.84
C VAL A 120 -3.56 1.27 2.15
N TRP A 121 -2.51 2.07 2.24
CA TRP A 121 -1.82 2.33 3.51
C TRP A 121 -2.63 3.29 4.36
N TYR A 122 -2.67 3.08 5.68
CA TYR A 122 -3.35 3.98 6.60
C TYR A 122 -2.66 4.08 7.99
N PRO A 123 -2.69 5.25 8.65
CA PRO A 123 -2.18 5.44 10.01
C PRO A 123 -3.23 5.10 11.07
N ARG A 124 -2.77 4.68 12.25
CA ARG A 124 -3.55 4.40 13.48
C ARG A 124 -2.86 5.03 14.70
N GLY A 125 -3.65 5.45 15.69
CA GLY A 125 -3.15 6.24 16.83
C GLY A 125 -4.15 7.30 17.29
N ASP A 126 -3.70 8.23 18.13
CA ASP A 126 -4.60 9.22 18.73
C ASP A 126 -5.35 10.05 17.67
N GLY A 127 -6.68 10.02 17.74
CA GLY A 127 -7.59 10.63 16.77
C GLY A 127 -7.68 9.94 15.39
N ALA A 128 -6.83 8.97 15.08
CA ALA A 128 -6.81 8.25 13.80
C ALA A 128 -7.67 6.96 13.82
N ASP A 129 -8.01 6.44 14.98
CA ASP A 129 -8.78 5.19 15.10
C ASP A 129 -10.21 5.32 14.54
N ALA A 130 -10.91 6.43 14.84
CA ALA A 130 -12.24 6.69 14.26
C ALA A 130 -12.18 6.85 12.73
N ARG A 131 -11.11 7.46 12.21
CA ARG A 131 -10.88 7.61 10.77
C ARG A 131 -10.56 6.27 10.11
N THR A 132 -9.77 5.43 10.77
CA THR A 132 -9.47 4.06 10.34
C THR A 132 -10.74 3.24 10.25
N GLU A 133 -11.57 3.27 11.29
CA GLU A 133 -12.82 2.51 11.29
C GLU A 133 -13.79 3.00 10.21
N ARG A 134 -13.88 4.32 10.02
CA ARG A 134 -14.60 4.92 8.90
C ARG A 134 -14.07 4.43 7.54
N LEU A 135 -12.74 4.39 7.38
CA LEU A 135 -12.10 3.91 6.15
C LEU A 135 -12.43 2.44 5.88
N ARG A 136 -12.31 1.57 6.90
CA ARG A 136 -12.68 0.14 6.81
C ARG A 136 -14.13 -0.01 6.35
N HIS A 137 -15.06 0.70 7.00
CA HIS A 137 -16.47 0.65 6.68
C HIS A 137 -16.78 1.16 5.26
N GLU A 138 -16.23 2.31 4.87
CA GLU A 138 -16.50 2.91 3.55
C GLU A 138 -15.89 2.12 2.41
N VAL A 139 -14.68 1.57 2.58
CA VAL A 139 -14.07 0.67 1.60
C VAL A 139 -14.89 -0.60 1.47
N LEU A 140 -15.27 -1.25 2.57
CA LEU A 140 -16.12 -2.46 2.55
C LEU A 140 -17.45 -2.24 1.84
N ALA A 141 -18.07 -1.08 2.04
CA ALA A 141 -19.32 -0.70 1.38
C ALA A 141 -19.09 -0.46 -0.12
N ALA A 142 -18.06 0.30 -0.49
CA ALA A 142 -17.76 0.66 -1.88
C ALA A 142 -17.30 -0.55 -2.72
N THR A 143 -16.63 -1.53 -2.12
CA THR A 143 -16.11 -2.72 -2.80
C THR A 143 -17.05 -3.92 -2.70
N GLY A 144 -18.32 -3.75 -2.29
CA GLY A 144 -19.31 -4.80 -1.96
C GLY A 144 -19.06 -6.19 -2.57
N ALA A 145 -19.19 -7.29 -1.84
CA ALA A 145 -18.86 -8.67 -2.26
C ALA A 145 -17.39 -9.00 -2.60
N PHE A 146 -16.51 -8.04 -2.90
CA PHE A 146 -15.08 -8.34 -3.02
C PHE A 146 -14.43 -8.51 -1.64
N ASP A 147 -13.48 -9.44 -1.55
CA ASP A 147 -12.71 -9.71 -0.33
C ASP A 147 -11.91 -8.50 0.10
N VAL A 148 -11.84 -8.29 1.43
CA VAL A 148 -11.06 -7.21 2.04
C VAL A 148 -10.35 -7.76 3.26
N LEU A 149 -9.02 -7.66 3.24
CA LEU A 149 -8.12 -8.04 4.32
C LEU A 149 -7.51 -6.78 4.93
N ASP A 150 -7.43 -6.73 6.26
CA ASP A 150 -6.73 -5.69 7.01
C ASP A 150 -5.52 -6.31 7.70
N ALA A 151 -4.35 -5.70 7.53
CA ALA A 151 -3.13 -6.11 8.21
C ALA A 151 -2.44 -4.90 8.81
N HIS A 152 -2.04 -4.97 10.08
CA HIS A 152 -1.47 -3.83 10.80
C HIS A 152 -0.34 -4.22 11.75
N LEU A 153 0.51 -3.24 12.02
CA LEU A 153 1.60 -3.30 13.01
C LEU A 153 1.49 -2.10 13.95
N THR A 154 1.70 -2.33 15.24
CA THR A 154 1.60 -1.35 16.32
C THR A 154 2.90 -1.33 17.11
N VAL A 155 3.49 -0.16 17.25
CA VAL A 155 4.67 0.02 18.10
C VAL A 155 4.27 0.15 19.58
N PRO A 156 5.09 -0.35 20.52
CA PRO A 156 4.86 -0.09 21.94
C PRO A 156 5.11 1.40 22.25
N GLY A 157 4.48 1.91 23.31
CA GLY A 157 4.68 3.28 23.75
C GLY A 157 3.40 4.01 24.08
N ASP A 158 3.48 5.33 24.11
CA ASP A 158 2.39 6.22 24.52
C ASP A 158 1.17 6.09 23.59
N ALA A 159 0.01 5.86 24.18
CA ALA A 159 -1.27 5.82 23.47
C ALA A 159 -1.63 7.15 22.82
N SER A 160 -1.05 8.27 23.30
CA SER A 160 -1.24 9.61 22.73
C SER A 160 -0.40 9.88 21.47
N ALA A 161 0.48 8.95 21.08
CA ALA A 161 1.28 9.11 19.87
C ALA A 161 0.39 9.17 18.62
N ARG A 162 0.60 10.21 17.80
CA ARG A 162 -0.16 10.47 16.57
C ARG A 162 -0.07 9.34 15.53
N LEU A 163 1.08 8.66 15.48
CA LEU A 163 1.32 7.51 14.61
C LEU A 163 1.90 6.38 15.45
N ARG A 164 1.02 5.65 16.13
CA ARG A 164 1.39 4.50 16.98
C ARG A 164 1.31 3.19 16.21
N SER A 165 0.46 3.14 15.20
CA SER A 165 0.27 1.97 14.36
C SER A 165 0.04 2.42 12.93
N SER A 166 0.26 1.51 12.00
CA SER A 166 -0.18 1.67 10.63
C SER A 166 -0.63 0.32 10.10
N GLY A 167 -1.41 0.35 9.04
CA GLY A 167 -1.90 -0.86 8.40
C GLY A 167 -2.08 -0.69 6.91
N MET A 168 -2.43 -1.82 6.30
CA MET A 168 -2.74 -1.99 4.89
C MET A 168 -4.14 -2.57 4.77
N LEU A 169 -5.04 -1.84 4.13
CA LEU A 169 -6.30 -2.41 3.63
C LEU A 169 -6.08 -2.95 2.23
N LEU A 170 -6.34 -4.25 2.07
CA LEU A 170 -6.04 -5.01 0.87
C LEU A 170 -7.37 -5.50 0.29
N VAL A 171 -7.76 -4.96 -0.86
CA VAL A 171 -8.95 -5.37 -1.60
C VAL A 171 -8.55 -6.41 -2.65
N GLN A 172 -9.17 -7.59 -2.59
CA GLN A 172 -8.83 -8.77 -3.37
C GLN A 172 -7.34 -9.14 -3.28
N PRO A 173 -6.79 -9.37 -2.06
CA PRO A 173 -5.41 -9.82 -1.94
C PRO A 173 -5.19 -11.15 -2.69
N PRO A 174 -3.93 -11.47 -3.06
CA PRO A 174 -3.61 -12.79 -3.61
C PRO A 174 -4.04 -13.93 -2.66
N TYR A 175 -4.33 -15.10 -3.22
CA TYR A 175 -4.64 -16.28 -2.42
C TYR A 175 -3.46 -16.64 -1.51
N GLY A 176 -3.75 -16.95 -0.24
CA GLY A 176 -2.74 -17.29 0.78
C GLY A 176 -1.94 -16.09 1.31
N PHE A 177 -2.29 -14.86 0.91
CA PHE A 177 -1.57 -13.68 1.39
C PHE A 177 -1.81 -13.39 2.88
N ASP A 178 -2.94 -13.83 3.43
CA ASP A 178 -3.18 -13.86 4.88
C ASP A 178 -2.15 -14.75 5.59
N ASP A 179 -1.95 -15.98 5.12
CA ASP A 179 -0.95 -16.91 5.68
C ASP A 179 0.48 -16.34 5.56
N ASP A 180 0.82 -15.73 4.41
CA ASP A 180 2.11 -15.07 4.21
C ASP A 180 2.33 -13.94 5.24
N LEU A 181 1.30 -13.11 5.48
CA LEU A 181 1.36 -12.01 6.44
C LEU A 181 1.43 -12.51 7.89
N GLU A 182 0.65 -13.53 8.25
CA GLU A 182 0.68 -14.16 9.58
C GLU A 182 2.05 -14.81 9.86
N SER A 183 2.74 -15.30 8.83
CA SER A 183 4.12 -15.78 8.98
C SER A 183 5.15 -14.67 9.08
N LEU A 184 4.92 -13.50 8.46
CA LEU A 184 5.90 -12.41 8.35
C LEU A 184 5.81 -11.38 9.48
N LEU A 185 4.59 -10.97 9.85
CA LEU A 185 4.36 -9.91 10.81
C LEU A 185 4.93 -10.16 12.22
N PRO A 186 4.97 -11.40 12.76
CA PRO A 186 5.64 -11.65 14.04
C PRO A 186 7.13 -11.28 13.99
N GLU A 187 7.84 -11.69 12.94
CA GLU A 187 9.27 -11.39 12.78
C GLU A 187 9.51 -9.88 12.58
N LEU A 188 8.66 -9.22 11.79
CA LEU A 188 8.72 -7.77 11.61
C LEU A 188 8.43 -7.02 12.91
N ALA A 189 7.47 -7.49 13.72
CA ALA A 189 7.16 -6.91 15.01
C ALA A 189 8.33 -7.05 15.99
N GLU A 190 8.97 -8.22 16.05
CA GLU A 190 10.16 -8.41 16.90
C GLU A 190 11.33 -7.48 16.51
N LEU A 191 11.51 -7.20 15.22
CA LEU A 191 12.61 -6.36 14.72
C LEU A 191 12.31 -4.86 14.81
N LEU A 192 11.12 -4.45 14.39
CA LEU A 192 10.76 -3.04 14.17
C LEU A 192 9.97 -2.44 15.33
N ALA A 193 9.27 -3.29 16.10
CA ALA A 193 8.39 -2.89 17.18
C ALA A 193 8.54 -3.81 18.41
N PRO A 194 9.74 -3.97 19.01
CA PRO A 194 9.94 -4.94 20.09
C PRO A 194 9.01 -4.68 21.27
N GLY A 195 8.08 -5.61 21.56
CA GLY A 195 7.04 -5.44 22.59
C GLY A 195 5.74 -4.77 22.08
N GLY A 196 5.64 -4.53 20.79
CA GLY A 196 4.44 -4.10 20.08
C GLY A 196 3.49 -5.23 19.75
N SER A 197 2.51 -4.95 18.89
CA SER A 197 1.51 -5.92 18.45
C SER A 197 1.28 -5.84 16.95
N TRP A 198 0.72 -6.89 16.38
CA TRP A 198 0.35 -6.95 14.97
C TRP A 198 -0.99 -7.68 14.85
N GLY A 199 -1.64 -7.57 13.70
CA GLY A 199 -2.86 -8.31 13.42
C GLY A 199 -3.14 -8.45 11.94
N VAL A 200 -3.81 -9.54 11.58
CA VAL A 200 -4.33 -9.85 10.25
C VAL A 200 -5.81 -10.20 10.43
N GLU A 201 -6.70 -9.50 9.74
CA GLU A 201 -8.15 -9.62 9.91
C GLU A 201 -8.87 -9.56 8.56
N TRP A 202 -9.63 -10.62 8.26
CA TRP A 202 -10.57 -10.57 7.14
C TRP A 202 -11.80 -9.74 7.51
N LEU A 203 -11.93 -8.58 6.90
CA LEU A 203 -13.12 -7.75 7.02
C LEU A 203 -14.29 -8.30 6.18
N ARG A 204 -13.94 -8.96 5.07
CA ARG A 204 -14.84 -9.77 4.25
C ARG A 204 -14.03 -10.84 3.53
N ARG A 205 -14.54 -12.08 3.55
CA ARG A 205 -14.03 -13.22 2.79
C ARG A 205 -15.23 -13.97 2.19
N GLY A 206 -15.27 -14.07 0.86
CA GLY A 206 -16.32 -14.75 0.08
C GLY A 206 -16.05 -16.23 -0.17
#